data_AF-A0A952J192-F1
#
_entry.id   AF-A0A952J192-F1
#
_cell.length_a   1.000
_cell.length_b   1.000
_cell.length_c   1.000
_cell.angle_alpha   90.00
_cell.angle_beta   90.00
_cell.angle_gamma   90.00
#
_symmetry.space_group_name_H-M   'P 1'
#
loop_
_entity.id
_entity.type
_entity.pdbx_description
1 polymer ?
#
loop_
_entity_poly.entity_id
_entity_poly.type
_entity_poly.pdbx_seq_one_letter_code
_entity_poly.pdbx_strand_id
1 'polypeptide(L)' 'MGAPFDSGTWTGVEAAYYTGHGGGEGLWLWVSVAMCVVALIVGHVDEIKAYRAAERR' A
#
# COMPACT_ATOMS: atom_id res chain seq x y z
N MET A 1 6.28 10.82 -28.61
CA MET A 1 6.69 10.20 -27.33
C MET A 1 7.41 8.91 -27.72
N GLY A 2 8.74 8.86 -27.54
CA GLY A 2 9.52 7.66 -27.81
C GLY A 2 9.09 6.54 -26.86
N ALA A 3 9.25 5.29 -27.28
CA ALA A 3 8.92 4.14 -26.43
C ALA A 3 9.65 4.26 -25.09
N PRO A 4 9.05 3.83 -23.96
CA PRO A 4 9.65 3.89 -22.62
C PRO A 4 10.84 2.94 -22.43
N PHE A 5 11.42 2.44 -23.53
CA PHE A 5 12.52 1.50 -23.58
C PHE A 5 13.42 1.84 -24.78
N ASP A 6 14.73 1.85 -24.56
CA ASP A 6 15.73 2.15 -25.59
C ASP A 6 15.95 1.00 -26.58
N SER A 7 15.61 -0.23 -26.19
CA SER A 7 15.68 -1.41 -27.05
C SER A 7 14.28 -1.91 -27.37
N GLY A 8 13.90 -1.90 -28.65
CA GLY A 8 12.64 -2.49 -29.14
C GLY A 8 12.59 -4.02 -29.06
N THR A 9 13.37 -4.63 -28.18
CA THR A 9 13.44 -6.07 -27.95
C THR A 9 12.54 -6.45 -26.79
N TRP A 10 12.00 -7.67 -26.82
CA TRP A 10 11.17 -8.20 -25.73
C TRP A 10 11.88 -8.13 -24.38
N THR A 11 13.19 -8.41 -24.34
CA THR A 11 14.02 -8.29 -23.14
C THR A 11 14.11 -6.87 -22.59
N GLY A 12 14.10 -5.85 -23.46
CA GLY A 12 14.09 -4.44 -23.03
C GLY A 12 12.77 -4.03 -22.38
N VAL A 13 11.65 -4.51 -22.95
CA VAL A 13 10.32 -4.32 -22.38
C VAL A 13 10.16 -5.07 -21.06
N GLU A 14 10.63 -6.31 -20.99
CA GLU A 14 10.60 -7.15 -19.79
C GLU A 14 11.42 -6.51 -18.67
N ALA A 15 12.66 -6.10 -18.97
CA ALA A 15 13.50 -5.39 -18.04
C ALA A 15 12.82 -4.10 -17.58
N ALA A 16 12.30 -3.27 -18.49
CA ALA A 16 11.61 -2.02 -18.12
C ALA A 16 10.32 -2.26 -17.32
N TYR A 17 9.60 -3.35 -17.55
CA TYR A 17 8.40 -3.70 -16.79
C TYR A 17 8.75 -4.17 -15.37
N TYR A 18 9.72 -5.07 -15.25
CA TYR A 18 10.16 -5.60 -13.94
C TYR A 18 11.04 -4.62 -13.15
N THR A 19 11.80 -3.74 -13.81
CA THR A 19 12.63 -2.72 -13.16
C THR A 19 11.92 -1.37 -13.03
N GLY A 20 11.02 -1.01 -13.94
CA GLY A 20 10.22 0.22 -13.92
C GLY A 20 9.03 0.19 -12.96
N HIS A 21 8.61 -1.00 -12.50
CA HIS A 21 7.82 -1.14 -11.27
C HIS A 21 8.62 -0.79 -9.99
N GLY A 22 9.93 -0.54 -10.07
CA GLY A 22 10.80 -0.23 -8.93
C GLY A 22 10.62 1.15 -8.29
N GLY A 23 9.84 2.06 -8.89
CA GLY A 23 9.66 3.43 -8.35
C GLY A 23 8.49 3.58 -7.35
N GLY A 24 7.40 2.83 -7.55
CA GLY A 24 6.14 3.00 -6.81
C GLY A 24 5.82 1.88 -5.83
N GLU A 25 6.49 0.73 -5.95
CA GLU A 25 6.20 -0.46 -5.13
C GLU A 25 6.42 -0.19 -3.64
N GLY A 26 7.56 0.41 -3.26
CA GLY A 26 7.85 0.75 -1.87
C GLY A 26 6.84 1.74 -1.27
N LEU A 27 6.45 2.76 -2.04
CA LEU A 27 5.43 3.72 -1.60
C LEU A 27 4.07 3.03 -1.39
N TRP A 28 3.66 2.18 -2.33
CA TRP A 28 2.39 1.46 -2.25
C TRP A 28 2.34 0.46 -1.08
N LEU A 29 3.46 -0.22 -0.81
CA LEU A 29 3.60 -1.09 0.35
C LEU A 29 3.45 -0.31 1.66
N TRP A 30 4.13 0.83 1.80
CA TRP A 30 4.02 1.67 2.99
C TRP A 30 2.60 2.21 3.19
N VAL A 31 1.91 2.62 2.13
CA VAL A 31 0.51 3.06 2.19
C VAL A 31 -0.39 1.92 2.66
N SER A 32 -0.20 0.71 2.11
CA SER A 32 -0.99 -0.47 2.48
C SER A 32 -0.80 -0.83 3.95
N VAL A 33 0.44 -0.81 4.44
CA VAL A 33 0.75 -1.04 5.86
C VAL A 33 0.10 0.02 6.75
N ALA A 34 0.21 1.30 6.36
CA ALA A 34 -0.39 2.40 7.11
C ALA A 34 -1.92 2.26 7.22
N MET A 35 -2.60 1.85 6.13
CA MET A 35 -4.03 1.57 6.15
C MET A 35 -4.41 0.47 7.15
N CYS A 36 -3.64 -0.63 7.18
CA CYS A 36 -3.86 -1.71 8.15
C CYS A 36 -3.70 -1.22 9.60
N VAL A 37 -2.66 -0.44 9.88
CA VAL A 37 -2.42 0.12 11.24
C VAL A 37 -3.56 1.04 11.66
N VAL A 38 -4.02 1.93 10.78
CA VAL A 38 -5.15 2.83 11.07
C VAL A 38 -6.42 2.05 11.37
N ALA A 39 -6.72 0.99 10.60
CA ALA A 39 -7.89 0.15 10.84
C ALA A 39 -7.87 -0.51 12.23
N LEU A 40 -6.71 -1.02 12.66
CA LEU A 40 -6.53 -1.62 13.99
C LEU A 40 -6.73 -0.59 15.11
N ILE A 41 -6.18 0.62 14.95
CA ILE A 41 -6.31 1.69 15.95
C ILE A 41 -7.78 2.12 16.09
N VAL A 42 -8.47 2.34 14.98
CA VAL A 42 -9.89 2.75 14.99
C VAL A 42 -10.75 1.67 15.63
N GLY A 43 -10.57 0.40 15.25
CA GLY A 43 -11.29 -0.72 15.84
C GLY A 43 -11.09 -0.80 17.36
N HIS A 44 -9.84 -0.69 17.82
CA HIS A 44 -9.52 -0.72 19.25
C HIS A 44 -10.17 0.44 20.03
N VAL A 45 -10.16 1.65 19.46
CA VAL A 45 -10.79 2.83 20.09
C VAL A 45 -12.30 2.64 20.22
N ASP A 46 -12.95 2.10 19.20
CA ASP A 46 -14.39 1.89 19.22
C ASP A 46 -14.80 0.77 20.18
N GLU A 47 -14.01 -0.29 20.30
CA GLU A 47 -14.19 -1.32 21.33
C GLU A 47 -14.08 -0.74 22.75
N ILE A 48 -13.07 0.08 23.04
CA ILE A 48 -12.91 0.72 24.36
C ILE A 48 -14.12 1.59 24.69
N LYS A 49 -14.63 2.36 23.71
CA LYS A 49 -15.83 3.18 23.92
C LYS A 49 -17.04 2.31 24.25
N ALA A 50 -17.23 1.20 23.53
CA ALA A 50 -18.32 0.27 23.77
C ALA A 50 -18.23 -0.36 25.16
N TYR A 51 -17.04 -0.80 25.59
CA TYR A 51 -16.83 -1.34 26.95
C TYR A 51 -17.11 -0.32 28.03
N ARG A 52 -16.61 0.92 27.90
CA ARG A 52 -16.89 1.99 28.87
C ARG A 52 -18.37 2.37 28.94
N ALA A 53 -19.09 2.28 27.82
CA ALA A 53 -20.53 2.52 27.78
C ALA A 53 -21.31 1.38 28.47
N ALA A 54 -20.88 0.13 28.29
CA ALA A 54 -21.46 -1.03 28.95
C ALA A 54 -21.20 -1.03 30.46
N GLU A 55 -19.99 -0.65 30.90
CA GLU A 55 -19.63 -0.57 32.32
C GLU A 55 -20.34 0.56 33.08
N ARG A 56 -20.85 1.58 32.37
CA ARG A 56 -21.63 2.68 32.95
C ARG A 56 -23.13 2.38 33.11
N ARG A 57 -23.62 1.24 32.64
CA ARG A 57 -25.02 0.80 32.80
C ARG A 57 -25.15 -0.18 33.96
#